data_AF-A0A6I1QCQ7-F1
#
_entry.id   AF-A0A6I1QCQ7-F1
#
_cell.length_a   1.000
_cell.length_b   1.000
_cell.length_c   1.000
_cell.angle_alpha   90.00
_cell.angle_beta   90.00
_cell.angle_gamma   90.00
#
_symmetry.space_group_name_H-M   'P 1'
#
loop_
_entity.id
_entity.type
_entity.pdbx_description
1 polymer ?
#
loop_
_entity_poly.entity_id
_entity_poly.type
_entity_poly.pdbx_seq_one_letter_code
_entity_poly.pdbx_strand_id
1 'polypeptide(L)'
;MRLDHIAIAVRDLDRAAEQYGRMGFDVRPGGKHTGLGSHNALIRFGLDFLELVAIHDREEAASSGAMGQVLLELLEGSESALAGYCLATTELDKVAAELGPIIPGSGEPFRMERKRPDGRLLEWHLFIPANTGWLRPWPFFIERPMSDDELLTIEQPGNHRLGVSGVSRLSVAARDMAKAGDIYRRLPGLTADNDGRRFTAGAFEIELTDAGGGNEGARQIRLAVADVKSATSGLEDPGVLGLSEAGDGLWQISPEMTWGVPIFLEETRR
;
A
#
# COMPACT_ATOMS: atom_id res chain seq x y z
N MET A 1 -6.70 -10.20 -10.35
CA MET A 1 -6.29 -9.37 -9.20
C MET A 1 -5.73 -8.04 -9.69
N ARG A 2 -5.73 -7.03 -8.81
CA ARG A 2 -5.03 -5.75 -9.00
C ARG A 2 -4.52 -5.23 -7.66
N LEU A 3 -3.62 -4.26 -7.66
CA LEU A 3 -3.32 -3.50 -6.46
C LEU A 3 -4.58 -2.74 -5.99
N ASP A 4 -4.84 -2.74 -4.68
CA ASP A 4 -5.81 -1.81 -4.06
C ASP A 4 -5.06 -0.67 -3.37
N HIS A 5 -4.11 -0.97 -2.48
CA HIS A 5 -3.30 0.08 -1.87
C HIS A 5 -2.00 -0.44 -1.26
N ILE A 6 -1.10 0.51 -0.99
CA ILE A 6 0.07 0.32 -0.12
C ILE A 6 -0.14 1.16 1.13
N ALA A 7 0.00 0.52 2.29
CA ALA A 7 -0.12 1.17 3.59
C ALA A 7 1.25 1.66 4.08
N ILE A 8 1.31 2.94 4.39
CA ILE A 8 2.45 3.62 4.99
C ILE A 8 2.02 4.05 6.39
N ALA A 9 2.58 3.41 7.41
CA ALA A 9 2.39 3.82 8.78
C ALA A 9 3.09 5.15 9.01
N VAL A 10 2.40 6.12 9.60
CA VAL A 10 2.94 7.44 9.95
C VAL A 10 2.62 7.77 11.40
N ARG A 11 3.55 8.43 12.09
CA ARG A 11 3.40 8.75 13.52
C ARG A 11 2.33 9.80 13.77
N ASP A 12 2.24 10.79 12.88
CA ASP A 12 1.31 11.90 12.95
C ASP A 12 0.68 12.10 11.57
N LEU A 13 -0.63 11.87 11.47
CA LEU A 13 -1.33 11.87 10.19
C LEU A 13 -1.41 13.25 9.55
N ASP A 14 -1.60 14.30 10.35
CA ASP A 14 -1.77 15.66 9.83
C ASP A 14 -0.43 16.18 9.31
N ARG A 15 0.65 15.95 10.06
CA ARG A 15 2.01 16.26 9.60
C ARG A 15 2.36 15.47 8.34
N ALA A 16 2.00 14.18 8.28
CA ALA A 16 2.23 13.37 7.09
C ALA A 16 1.44 13.91 5.89
N ALA A 17 0.18 14.26 6.06
CA ALA A 17 -0.66 14.80 5.00
C ALA A 17 -0.10 16.13 4.45
N GLU A 18 0.34 17.04 5.33
CA GLU A 18 1.02 18.27 4.91
C GLU A 18 2.31 17.96 4.13
N GLN A 19 3.16 17.08 4.67
CA GLN A 19 4.43 16.72 4.08
C GLN A 19 4.27 16.09 2.68
N TYR A 20 3.35 15.12 2.53
CA TYR A 20 3.04 14.53 1.23
C TYR A 20 2.36 15.54 0.28
N GLY A 21 1.57 16.48 0.80
CA GLY A 21 1.03 17.60 0.02
C GLY A 21 2.12 18.51 -0.56
N ARG A 22 3.18 18.77 0.21
CA ARG A 22 4.37 19.52 -0.25
C ARG A 22 5.14 18.79 -1.33
N MET A 23 5.14 17.45 -1.33
CA MET A 23 5.67 16.62 -2.42
C MET A 23 4.82 16.68 -3.71
N GLY A 24 3.66 17.34 -3.67
CA GLY A 24 2.76 17.48 -4.82
C GLY A 24 1.69 16.40 -4.93
N PHE A 25 1.48 15.59 -3.89
CA PHE A 25 0.32 14.70 -3.84
C PHE A 25 -0.95 15.46 -3.43
N ASP A 26 -2.07 15.18 -4.09
CA ASP A 26 -3.40 15.45 -3.53
C ASP A 26 -3.68 14.42 -2.42
N VAL A 27 -3.53 14.86 -1.16
CA VAL A 27 -3.80 14.05 0.04
C VAL A 27 -5.18 14.41 0.56
N ARG A 28 -6.06 13.41 0.66
CA ARG A 28 -7.44 13.61 1.13
C ARG A 28 -7.68 12.93 2.48
N PRO A 29 -8.46 13.53 3.38
CA PRO A 29 -8.87 12.85 4.61
C PRO A 29 -9.58 11.53 4.29
N GLY A 30 -9.21 10.47 4.99
CA GLY A 30 -9.89 9.19 4.92
C GLY A 30 -10.95 9.07 6.00
N GLY A 31 -10.71 8.24 7.00
CA GLY A 31 -11.63 8.00 8.11
C GLY A 31 -10.96 7.31 9.30
N LYS A 32 -11.77 7.01 10.32
CA LYS A 32 -11.37 6.21 11.48
C LYS A 32 -11.75 4.75 11.25
N HIS A 33 -10.87 3.85 11.68
CA HIS A 33 -11.07 2.42 11.69
C HIS A 33 -11.56 1.99 13.07
N THR A 34 -12.88 2.06 13.29
CA THR A 34 -13.51 1.64 14.55
C THR A 34 -13.17 0.18 14.86
N GLY A 35 -12.79 -0.10 16.11
CA GLY A 35 -12.30 -1.39 16.57
C GLY A 35 -10.79 -1.60 16.38
N LEU A 36 -10.09 -0.69 15.69
CA LEU A 36 -8.67 -0.80 15.38
C LEU A 36 -7.83 0.36 15.94
N GLY A 37 -8.46 1.46 16.40
CA GLY A 37 -7.79 2.63 16.96
C GLY A 37 -6.96 3.44 15.97
N SER A 38 -7.06 3.15 14.67
CA SER A 38 -6.31 3.83 13.61
C SER A 38 -7.19 4.74 12.75
N HIS A 39 -6.59 5.73 12.11
CA HIS A 39 -7.21 6.59 11.11
C HIS A 39 -6.29 6.77 9.92
N ASN A 40 -6.83 7.22 8.80
CA ASN A 40 -6.06 7.35 7.57
C ASN A 40 -6.32 8.62 6.76
N ALA A 41 -5.38 8.89 5.86
CA ALA A 41 -5.47 9.81 4.75
C ALA A 41 -5.06 9.08 3.47
N LEU A 42 -5.66 9.47 2.34
CA LEU A 42 -5.58 8.72 1.09
C LEU A 42 -4.94 9.57 0.00
N ILE A 43 -4.03 8.95 -0.76
CA ILE A 43 -3.41 9.51 -1.96
C ILE A 43 -3.81 8.61 -3.14
N ARG A 44 -4.89 8.96 -3.83
CA ARG A 44 -5.55 8.08 -4.80
C ARG A 44 -5.19 8.38 -6.23
N PHE A 45 -4.64 7.42 -6.96
CA PHE A 45 -4.24 7.59 -8.36
C PHE A 45 -5.27 7.08 -9.37
N GLY A 46 -6.23 6.29 -8.87
CA GLY A 46 -7.15 5.50 -9.67
C GLY A 46 -7.89 4.56 -8.77
N LEU A 47 -7.90 3.29 -9.18
CA LEU A 47 -8.34 2.20 -8.32
C LEU A 47 -7.33 1.91 -7.20
N ASP A 48 -6.05 2.19 -7.45
CA ASP A 48 -4.98 2.10 -6.47
C ASP A 48 -4.70 3.43 -5.76
N PHE A 49 -4.15 3.32 -4.55
CA PHE A 49 -3.81 4.48 -3.72
C PHE A 49 -2.69 4.16 -2.72
N LEU A 50 -2.05 5.20 -2.19
CA LEU A 50 -1.28 5.08 -0.94
C LEU A 50 -2.19 5.44 0.23
N GLU A 51 -2.15 4.63 1.27
CA GLU A 51 -2.82 4.88 2.54
C GLU A 51 -1.79 5.33 3.56
N LEU A 52 -1.92 6.57 4.04
CA LEU A 52 -1.20 7.03 5.23
C LEU A 52 -2.04 6.61 6.44
N VAL A 53 -1.51 5.75 7.31
CA VAL A 53 -2.23 5.22 8.47
C VAL A 53 -1.51 5.59 9.77
N ALA A 54 -2.26 6.13 10.73
CA ALA A 54 -1.75 6.48 12.06
C ALA A 54 -2.68 5.97 13.15
N ILE A 55 -2.24 6.04 14.40
CA ILE A 55 -3.03 5.64 15.57
C ILE A 55 -3.64 6.88 16.21
N HIS A 56 -4.97 6.92 16.29
CA HIS A 56 -5.70 7.98 17.00
C HIS A 56 -6.16 7.54 18.40
N ASP A 57 -6.27 6.23 18.66
CA ASP A 57 -6.62 5.65 19.94
C ASP A 57 -5.68 4.48 20.24
N ARG A 58 -4.72 4.71 21.14
CA ARG A 58 -3.69 3.72 21.49
C ARG A 58 -4.25 2.55 22.29
N GLU A 59 -5.29 2.76 23.11
CA GLU A 59 -5.88 1.71 23.94
C GLU A 59 -6.71 0.75 23.07
N GLU A 60 -7.50 1.30 22.14
CA GLU A 60 -8.23 0.52 21.14
C GLU A 60 -7.26 -0.23 20.22
N ALA A 61 -6.19 0.43 19.73
CA ALA A 61 -5.16 -0.21 18.93
C ALA A 61 -4.48 -1.38 19.68
N ALA A 62 -4.10 -1.19 20.95
CA ALA A 62 -3.50 -2.25 21.76
C ALA A 62 -4.44 -3.45 21.95
N SER A 63 -5.75 -3.19 22.01
CA SER A 63 -6.78 -4.21 22.18
C SER A 63 -7.19 -4.90 20.86
N SER A 64 -6.80 -4.37 19.70
CA SER A 64 -7.16 -4.87 18.36
C SER A 64 -6.33 -6.07 17.87
N GLY A 65 -5.52 -6.67 18.75
CA GLY A 65 -4.71 -7.85 18.44
C GLY A 65 -3.44 -7.54 17.63
N ALA A 66 -2.98 -8.51 16.84
CA ALA A 66 -1.68 -8.44 16.17
C ALA A 66 -1.52 -7.22 15.24
N MET A 67 -2.60 -6.79 14.59
CA MET A 67 -2.56 -5.67 13.66
C MET A 67 -2.28 -4.33 14.37
N GLY A 68 -2.96 -4.04 15.49
CA GLY A 68 -2.70 -2.82 16.25
C GLY A 68 -1.38 -2.86 17.02
N GLN A 69 -1.00 -4.01 17.58
CA GLN A 69 0.29 -4.18 18.28
C GLN A 69 1.48 -3.92 17.36
N VAL A 70 1.50 -4.52 16.16
CA VAL A 70 2.58 -4.28 15.19
C VAL A 70 2.62 -2.81 14.74
N LEU A 71 1.46 -2.17 14.56
CA LEU A 71 1.42 -0.75 14.19
C LEU A 71 1.94 0.16 15.32
N LEU A 72 1.60 -0.14 16.58
CA LEU A 72 2.12 0.57 17.76
C LEU A 72 3.65 0.47 17.82
N GLU A 73 4.20 -0.75 17.73
CA GLU A 73 5.65 -0.99 17.76
C GLU A 73 6.38 -0.27 16.63
N LEU A 74 5.81 -0.29 15.43
CA LEU A 74 6.38 0.36 14.25
C LEU A 74 6.49 1.88 14.44
N LEU A 75 5.44 2.50 15.00
CA LEU A 75 5.38 3.95 15.21
C LEU A 75 6.15 4.44 16.44
N GLU A 76 6.43 3.56 17.41
CA GLU A 76 7.36 3.87 18.50
C GLU A 76 8.80 4.03 18.00
N GLY A 77 9.22 3.20 17.04
CA GLY A 77 10.58 3.20 16.50
C GLY A 77 10.83 4.13 15.31
N SER A 78 9.79 4.66 14.66
CA SER A 78 9.94 5.43 13.42
C SER A 78 8.91 6.55 13.26
N GLU A 79 9.27 7.59 12.49
CA GLU A 79 8.30 8.62 12.04
C GLU A 79 7.37 8.07 10.95
N SER A 80 7.89 7.19 10.10
CA SER A 80 7.14 6.55 9.02
C SER A 80 7.74 5.18 8.68
N ALA A 81 6.90 4.26 8.19
CA ALA A 81 7.34 2.97 7.70
C ALA A 81 6.37 2.37 6.67
N LEU A 82 6.92 1.63 5.71
CA LEU A 82 6.14 0.78 4.81
C LEU A 82 5.56 -0.39 5.61
N ALA A 83 4.25 -0.34 5.88
CA ALA A 83 3.60 -1.30 6.77
C ALA A 83 3.17 -2.56 6.02
N GLY A 84 2.53 -2.41 4.87
CA GLY A 84 1.99 -3.53 4.11
C GLY A 84 1.27 -3.08 2.85
N TYR A 85 0.56 -3.99 2.21
CA TYR A 85 -0.15 -3.70 0.97
C TYR A 85 -1.29 -4.68 0.74
N CYS A 86 -2.26 -4.24 -0.06
CA CYS A 86 -3.52 -4.93 -0.29
C CYS A 86 -3.73 -5.21 -1.76
N LEU A 87 -4.15 -6.43 -2.09
CA LEU A 87 -4.61 -6.80 -3.44
C LEU A 87 -6.13 -6.93 -3.47
N ALA A 88 -6.74 -6.28 -4.46
CA ALA A 88 -8.15 -6.48 -4.76
C ALA A 88 -8.36 -7.74 -5.60
N THR A 89 -9.41 -8.48 -5.23
CA THR A 89 -9.86 -9.70 -5.90
C THR A 89 -11.38 -9.75 -5.96
N THR A 90 -11.92 -10.52 -6.90
CA THR A 90 -13.34 -10.89 -7.00
C THR A 90 -13.56 -12.36 -6.64
N GLU A 91 -12.55 -12.99 -6.05
CA GLU A 91 -12.53 -14.41 -5.69
C GLU A 91 -11.94 -14.58 -4.28
N LEU A 92 -12.38 -13.76 -3.31
CA LEU A 92 -11.77 -13.70 -1.98
C LEU A 92 -11.78 -15.06 -1.25
N ASP A 93 -12.89 -15.80 -1.36
CA ASP A 93 -13.02 -17.13 -0.76
C ASP A 93 -12.01 -18.12 -1.34
N LYS A 94 -11.71 -18.04 -2.65
CA LYS A 94 -10.69 -18.89 -3.27
C LYS A 94 -9.29 -18.56 -2.76
N VAL A 95 -9.00 -17.26 -2.58
CA VAL A 95 -7.73 -16.82 -2.00
C VAL A 95 -7.58 -17.34 -0.57
N ALA A 96 -8.63 -17.25 0.25
CA ALA A 96 -8.62 -17.76 1.61
C ALA A 96 -8.41 -19.28 1.64
N ALA A 97 -9.08 -20.03 0.77
CA ALA A 97 -8.91 -21.48 0.66
C ALA A 97 -7.49 -21.92 0.24
N GLU A 98 -6.83 -21.15 -0.64
CA GLU A 98 -5.46 -21.43 -1.08
C GLU A 98 -4.41 -21.09 0.00
N LEU A 99 -4.57 -19.96 0.69
CA LEU A 99 -3.53 -19.45 1.60
C LEU A 99 -3.73 -19.86 3.05
N GLY A 100 -4.97 -19.99 3.52
CA GLY A 100 -5.29 -20.32 4.91
C GLY A 100 -4.56 -21.56 5.42
N PRO A 101 -4.52 -22.69 4.67
CA PRO A 101 -3.81 -23.90 5.09
C PRO A 101 -2.28 -23.77 5.18
N ILE A 102 -1.67 -22.83 4.43
CA ILE A 102 -0.20 -22.71 4.33
C ILE A 102 0.36 -21.51 5.12
N ILE A 103 -0.49 -20.58 5.55
CA ILE A 103 -0.14 -19.45 6.42
C ILE A 103 -0.83 -19.65 7.77
N PRO A 104 -0.14 -20.22 8.78
CA PRO A 104 -0.71 -20.48 10.10
C PRO A 104 -1.28 -19.22 10.76
N GLY A 105 -2.40 -19.39 11.46
CA GLY A 105 -3.08 -18.29 12.15
C GLY A 105 -3.93 -17.39 11.24
N SER A 106 -4.11 -17.75 9.97
CA SER A 106 -5.08 -17.06 9.10
C SER A 106 -6.50 -17.30 9.58
N GLY A 107 -7.28 -16.22 9.71
CA GLY A 107 -8.73 -16.29 9.93
C GLY A 107 -9.51 -16.44 8.63
N GLU A 108 -10.84 -16.44 8.73
CA GLU A 108 -11.75 -16.44 7.57
C GLU A 108 -11.94 -15.01 7.01
N PRO A 109 -12.39 -14.87 5.75
CA PRO A 109 -12.86 -13.59 5.24
C PRO A 109 -13.93 -12.97 6.14
N PHE A 110 -13.86 -11.66 6.36
CA PHE A 110 -14.81 -10.92 7.21
C PHE A 110 -15.26 -9.61 6.57
N ARG A 111 -16.50 -9.23 6.84
CA ARG A 111 -17.11 -8.00 6.30
C ARG A 111 -16.67 -6.77 7.11
N MET A 112 -16.45 -5.69 6.39
CA MET A 112 -16.23 -4.34 6.90
C MET A 112 -17.15 -3.36 6.19
N GLU A 113 -17.46 -2.27 6.87
CA GLU A 113 -18.25 -1.19 6.28
C GLU A 113 -17.86 0.17 6.85
N ARG A 114 -18.15 1.22 6.09
CA ARG A 114 -18.01 2.61 6.53
C ARG A 114 -19.10 3.46 5.92
N LYS A 115 -19.72 4.29 6.75
CA LYS A 115 -20.66 5.32 6.30
C LYS A 115 -19.91 6.60 5.94
N ARG A 116 -20.18 7.12 4.74
CA ARG A 116 -19.64 8.40 4.26
C ARG A 116 -20.41 9.59 4.84
N PRO A 117 -19.82 10.81 4.84
CA PRO A 117 -20.53 12.04 5.20
C PRO A 117 -21.78 12.31 4.35
N ASP A 118 -21.78 11.89 3.08
CA ASP A 118 -22.94 11.97 2.17
C ASP A 118 -24.03 10.91 2.44
N GLY A 119 -23.84 10.07 3.46
CA GLY A 119 -24.79 9.06 3.89
C GLY A 119 -24.67 7.70 3.19
N ARG A 120 -23.87 7.58 2.13
CA ARG A 120 -23.65 6.30 1.44
C ARG A 120 -22.87 5.33 2.32
N LEU A 121 -23.29 4.06 2.31
CA LEU A 121 -22.57 2.97 2.95
C LEU A 121 -21.61 2.35 1.93
N LEU A 122 -20.33 2.27 2.28
CA LEU A 122 -19.36 1.48 1.55
C LEU A 122 -19.11 0.18 2.31
N GLU A 123 -19.15 -0.94 1.60
CA GLU A 123 -18.96 -2.28 2.16
C GLU A 123 -17.84 -2.99 1.41
N TRP A 124 -17.08 -3.82 2.13
CA TRP A 124 -16.06 -4.68 1.55
C TRP A 124 -15.82 -5.90 2.44
N HIS A 125 -15.21 -6.93 1.88
CA HIS A 125 -14.73 -8.09 2.62
C HIS A 125 -13.22 -8.09 2.65
N LEU A 126 -12.64 -8.50 3.78
CA LEU A 126 -11.20 -8.62 3.98
C LEU A 126 -10.82 -10.06 4.28
N PHE A 127 -9.70 -10.50 3.70
CA PHE A 127 -8.98 -11.67 4.18
C PHE A 127 -7.56 -11.24 4.54
N ILE A 128 -7.19 -11.43 5.80
CA ILE A 128 -5.89 -11.03 6.35
C ILE A 128 -5.15 -12.28 6.82
N PRO A 129 -4.21 -12.82 6.02
CA PRO A 129 -3.44 -13.99 6.43
C PRO A 129 -2.67 -13.73 7.73
N ALA A 130 -2.61 -14.72 8.60
CA ALA A 130 -2.03 -14.62 9.95
C ALA A 130 -2.59 -13.49 10.85
N ASN A 131 -3.79 -12.95 10.53
CA ASN A 131 -4.45 -11.85 11.25
C ASN A 131 -3.61 -10.56 11.37
N THR A 132 -2.62 -10.38 10.50
CA THR A 132 -1.92 -9.10 10.33
C THR A 132 -1.38 -8.96 8.92
N GLY A 133 -1.71 -7.85 8.27
CA GLY A 133 -1.15 -7.47 6.97
C GLY A 133 0.20 -6.75 7.08
N TRP A 134 0.68 -6.50 8.30
CA TRP A 134 1.86 -5.66 8.54
C TRP A 134 3.15 -6.46 8.59
N LEU A 135 4.19 -5.92 7.95
CA LEU A 135 5.55 -6.49 7.91
C LEU A 135 5.57 -7.95 7.46
N ARG A 136 4.68 -8.29 6.52
CA ARG A 136 4.57 -9.63 5.92
C ARG A 136 5.08 -9.65 4.49
N PRO A 137 5.75 -10.73 4.06
CA PRO A 137 6.19 -10.88 2.68
C PRO A 137 5.05 -11.31 1.73
N TRP A 138 3.79 -11.09 2.11
CA TRP A 138 2.57 -11.39 1.34
C TRP A 138 1.52 -10.30 1.61
N PRO A 139 0.56 -10.09 0.70
CA PRO A 139 -0.48 -9.10 0.87
C PRO A 139 -1.59 -9.57 1.81
N PHE A 140 -2.43 -8.63 2.23
CA PHE A 140 -3.82 -8.93 2.60
C PHE A 140 -4.75 -8.62 1.43
N PHE A 141 -6.00 -9.07 1.50
CA PHE A 141 -6.89 -9.09 0.35
C PHE A 141 -8.21 -8.40 0.64
N ILE A 142 -8.74 -7.76 -0.38
CA ILE A 142 -10.00 -7.05 -0.33
C ILE A 142 -10.89 -7.42 -1.50
N GLU A 143 -12.18 -7.57 -1.22
CA GLU A 143 -13.21 -7.73 -2.24
C GLU A 143 -14.30 -6.68 -2.03
N ARG A 144 -14.67 -6.01 -3.11
CA ARG A 144 -15.68 -4.95 -3.13
C ARG A 144 -16.88 -5.46 -3.93
N PRO A 145 -18.10 -5.39 -3.39
CA PRO A 145 -19.30 -5.77 -4.15
C PRO A 145 -19.58 -4.86 -5.34
N MET A 146 -19.18 -3.59 -5.26
CA MET A 146 -19.40 -2.60 -6.31
C MET A 146 -18.36 -2.69 -7.44
N SER A 147 -18.73 -2.25 -8.64
CA SER A 147 -17.81 -2.22 -9.77
C SER A 147 -16.74 -1.15 -9.61
N ASP A 148 -15.62 -1.32 -10.32
CA ASP A 148 -14.52 -0.36 -10.35
C ASP A 148 -14.97 1.00 -10.92
N ASP A 149 -15.79 1.01 -11.98
CA ASP A 149 -16.35 2.25 -12.54
C ASP A 149 -17.24 2.98 -11.54
N GLU A 150 -18.11 2.24 -10.84
CA GLU A 150 -18.97 2.80 -9.81
C GLU A 150 -18.12 3.37 -8.68
N LEU A 151 -17.08 2.65 -8.22
CA LEU A 151 -16.17 3.10 -7.18
C LEU A 151 -15.51 4.43 -7.55
N LEU A 152 -15.06 4.58 -8.79
CA LEU A 152 -14.41 5.82 -9.26
C LEU A 152 -15.37 7.01 -9.37
N THR A 153 -16.69 6.78 -9.45
CA THR A 153 -17.66 7.89 -9.33
C THR A 153 -17.74 8.44 -7.89
N ILE A 154 -17.40 7.61 -6.90
CA ILE A 154 -17.49 7.91 -5.46
C ILE A 154 -16.16 8.38 -4.90
N GLU A 155 -15.09 7.65 -5.21
CA GLU A 155 -13.72 7.83 -4.76
C GLU A 155 -12.86 8.21 -5.97
N GLN A 156 -13.01 9.46 -6.42
CA GLN A 156 -12.30 9.97 -7.59
C GLN A 156 -10.79 10.08 -7.33
N PRO A 157 -9.95 9.89 -8.36
CA PRO A 157 -8.52 10.16 -8.27
C PRO A 157 -8.21 11.57 -7.78
N GLY A 158 -7.02 11.70 -7.19
CA GLY A 158 -6.42 12.95 -6.78
C GLY A 158 -5.91 13.75 -7.98
N ASN A 159 -5.90 15.08 -7.85
CA ASN A 159 -5.19 15.94 -8.80
C ASN A 159 -3.74 16.15 -8.33
N HIS A 160 -2.88 15.15 -8.56
CA HIS A 160 -1.48 15.18 -8.11
C HIS A 160 -0.63 16.10 -8.99
N ARG A 161 -0.05 17.15 -8.40
CA ARG A 161 0.93 18.03 -9.08
C ARG A 161 2.18 17.27 -9.53
N LEU A 162 2.51 16.18 -8.83
CA LEU A 162 3.62 15.29 -9.18
C LEU A 162 3.36 14.46 -10.46
N GLY A 163 2.14 14.49 -11.03
CA GLY A 163 1.81 13.76 -12.25
C GLY A 163 1.82 12.23 -12.10
N VAL A 164 1.79 11.73 -10.87
CA VAL A 164 1.73 10.29 -10.58
C VAL A 164 0.35 9.74 -10.97
N SER A 165 0.37 8.63 -11.68
CA SER A 165 -0.83 7.97 -12.25
C SER A 165 -1.13 6.60 -11.64
N GLY A 166 -0.30 6.13 -10.71
CA GLY A 166 -0.47 4.85 -10.03
C GLY A 166 0.84 4.32 -9.47
N VAL A 167 0.76 3.18 -8.82
CA VAL A 167 1.92 2.38 -8.42
C VAL A 167 2.27 1.43 -9.55
N SER A 168 3.51 1.48 -10.04
CA SER A 168 4.00 0.53 -11.06
C SER A 168 4.56 -0.73 -10.43
N ARG A 169 5.26 -0.61 -9.29
CA ARG A 169 5.92 -1.74 -8.64
C ARG A 169 6.01 -1.60 -7.13
N LEU A 170 5.95 -2.73 -6.45
CA LEU A 170 6.34 -2.88 -5.04
C LEU A 170 7.43 -3.94 -4.91
N SER A 171 8.56 -3.59 -4.28
CA SER A 171 9.53 -4.60 -3.84
C SER A 171 9.15 -5.12 -2.45
N VAL A 172 9.21 -6.44 -2.28
CA VAL A 172 8.84 -7.14 -1.04
C VAL A 172 9.99 -8.06 -0.64
N ALA A 173 10.54 -7.83 0.55
CA ALA A 173 11.60 -8.65 1.10
C ALA A 173 11.04 -9.89 1.80
N ALA A 174 11.62 -11.05 1.51
CA ALA A 174 11.32 -12.32 2.18
C ALA A 174 12.59 -12.97 2.71
N ARG A 175 12.52 -13.58 3.90
CA ARG A 175 13.62 -14.42 4.43
C ARG A 175 13.66 -15.77 3.72
N ASP A 176 12.50 -16.31 3.38
CA ASP A 176 12.36 -17.53 2.60
C ASP A 176 11.73 -17.20 1.23
N MET A 177 12.60 -16.96 0.25
CA MET A 177 12.21 -16.61 -1.11
C MET A 177 11.40 -17.72 -1.81
N ALA A 178 11.68 -18.99 -1.51
CA ALA A 178 10.97 -20.11 -2.12
C ALA A 178 9.53 -20.16 -1.60
N LYS A 179 9.36 -20.09 -0.28
CA LYS A 179 8.05 -20.05 0.37
C LYS A 179 7.25 -18.82 -0.03
N ALA A 180 7.88 -17.64 -0.08
CA ALA A 180 7.22 -16.43 -0.55
C ALA A 180 6.76 -16.60 -2.00
N GLY A 181 7.62 -17.04 -2.91
CA GLY A 181 7.25 -17.30 -4.31
C GLY A 181 6.11 -18.30 -4.46
N ASP A 182 6.06 -19.35 -3.63
CA ASP A 182 4.95 -20.32 -3.62
C ASP A 182 3.61 -19.69 -3.23
N ILE A 183 3.61 -18.73 -2.29
CA ILE A 183 2.40 -17.99 -1.92
C ILE A 183 1.86 -17.23 -3.15
N TYR A 184 2.70 -16.43 -3.83
CA TYR A 184 2.24 -15.65 -4.98
C TYR A 184 1.81 -16.51 -6.16
N ARG A 185 2.48 -17.66 -6.41
CA ARG A 185 2.09 -18.60 -7.47
C ARG A 185 0.68 -19.18 -7.29
N ARG A 186 0.16 -19.21 -6.06
CA ARG A 186 -1.20 -19.68 -5.75
C ARG A 186 -2.27 -18.62 -5.94
N LEU A 187 -1.89 -17.34 -6.05
CA LEU A 187 -2.85 -16.26 -6.15
C LEU A 187 -3.46 -16.19 -7.56
N PRO A 188 -4.80 -16.28 -7.70
CA PRO A 188 -5.43 -16.24 -9.00
C PRO A 188 -5.23 -14.89 -9.70
N GLY A 189 -4.92 -14.94 -10.99
CA GLY A 189 -4.74 -13.75 -11.82
C GLY A 189 -3.42 -13.00 -11.60
N LEU A 190 -2.45 -13.59 -10.91
CA LEU A 190 -1.04 -13.18 -10.99
C LEU A 190 -0.31 -14.00 -12.05
N THR A 191 0.57 -13.33 -12.80
CA THR A 191 1.50 -14.01 -13.72
C THR A 191 2.90 -13.92 -13.17
N ALA A 192 3.58 -15.05 -13.00
CA ALA A 192 4.96 -15.10 -12.54
C ALA A 192 5.96 -14.98 -13.71
N ASP A 193 7.11 -14.37 -13.48
CA ASP A 193 8.26 -14.51 -14.36
C ASP A 193 8.91 -15.91 -14.23
N ASN A 194 9.83 -16.21 -15.14
CA ASN A 194 10.48 -17.53 -15.18
C ASN A 194 11.24 -17.88 -13.89
N ASP A 195 11.76 -16.86 -13.21
CA ASP A 195 12.55 -17.03 -11.98
C ASP A 195 11.67 -17.09 -10.73
N GLY A 196 10.35 -16.87 -10.87
CA GLY A 196 9.41 -16.85 -9.77
C GLY A 196 9.70 -15.73 -8.76
N ARG A 197 10.30 -14.64 -9.22
CA ARG A 197 10.66 -13.46 -8.41
C ARG A 197 9.78 -12.26 -8.70
N ARG A 198 9.22 -12.16 -9.90
CA ARG A 198 8.30 -11.08 -10.27
C ARG A 198 6.91 -11.63 -10.56
N PHE A 199 5.92 -10.90 -10.08
CA PHE A 199 4.51 -11.25 -10.22
C PHE A 199 3.73 -10.04 -10.73
N THR A 200 3.05 -10.20 -11.85
CA THR A 200 2.30 -9.12 -12.50
C THR A 200 0.81 -9.24 -12.23
N ALA A 201 0.19 -8.13 -11.82
CA ALA A 201 -1.25 -7.93 -11.66
C ALA A 201 -1.70 -6.74 -12.53
N GLY A 202 -2.00 -6.98 -13.81
CA GLY A 202 -2.28 -5.91 -14.76
C GLY A 202 -1.03 -5.04 -15.00
N ALA A 203 -1.11 -3.74 -14.70
CA ALA A 203 0.00 -2.79 -14.86
C ALA A 203 0.87 -2.63 -13.60
N PHE A 204 0.60 -3.41 -12.55
CA PHE A 204 1.36 -3.42 -11.29
C PHE A 204 2.20 -4.69 -11.18
N GLU A 205 3.43 -4.56 -10.67
CA GLU A 205 4.35 -5.67 -10.44
C GLU A 205 4.76 -5.77 -8.96
N ILE A 206 4.87 -7.00 -8.47
CA ILE A 206 5.49 -7.32 -7.19
C ILE A 206 6.82 -7.97 -7.47
N GLU A 207 7.89 -7.46 -6.87
CA GLU A 207 9.25 -8.00 -6.98
C GLU A 207 9.71 -8.54 -5.63
N LEU A 208 9.94 -9.85 -5.55
CA LEU A 208 10.51 -10.47 -4.37
C LEU A 208 12.03 -10.26 -4.31
N THR A 209 12.49 -9.85 -3.14
CA THR A 209 13.91 -9.69 -2.83
C THR A 209 14.28 -10.44 -1.56
N ASP A 210 15.54 -10.85 -1.46
CA ASP A 210 16.04 -11.48 -0.25
C ASP A 210 16.11 -10.43 0.88
N ALA A 211 15.59 -10.77 2.06
CA ALA A 211 15.61 -9.87 3.21
C ALA A 211 17.03 -9.56 3.72
N GLY A 212 18.05 -10.36 3.34
CA GLY A 212 19.46 -10.11 3.64
C GLY A 212 19.78 -10.13 5.14
N GLY A 213 19.01 -10.89 5.92
CA GLY A 213 19.05 -10.88 7.40
C GLY A 213 18.20 -9.78 8.06
N GLY A 214 17.64 -8.84 7.29
CA GLY A 214 16.71 -7.82 7.75
C GLY A 214 15.26 -8.30 7.92
N ASN A 215 14.33 -7.35 8.08
CA ASN A 215 12.91 -7.62 8.30
C ASN A 215 12.16 -8.02 7.02
N GLU A 216 11.10 -8.80 7.13
CA GLU A 216 10.26 -9.11 5.96
C GLU A 216 9.29 -7.97 5.64
N GLY A 217 8.72 -8.01 4.43
CA GLY A 217 7.65 -7.14 4.00
C GLY A 217 8.03 -6.11 2.95
N ALA A 218 7.10 -5.19 2.68
CA ALA A 218 7.25 -4.18 1.65
C ALA A 218 8.48 -3.28 1.92
N ARG A 219 9.30 -3.05 0.90
CA ARG A 219 10.58 -2.32 1.03
C ARG A 219 10.66 -1.07 0.18
N GLN A 220 10.07 -1.07 -1.00
CA GLN A 220 10.21 0.03 -1.95
C GLN A 220 8.97 0.17 -2.82
N ILE A 221 8.52 1.40 -3.01
CA ILE A 221 7.42 1.77 -3.91
C ILE A 221 8.01 2.40 -5.17
N ARG A 222 7.52 1.99 -6.34
CA ARG A 222 7.72 2.72 -7.60
C ARG A 222 6.40 3.29 -8.08
N LEU A 223 6.40 4.59 -8.36
CA LEU A 223 5.26 5.37 -8.79
C LEU A 223 5.40 5.71 -10.28
N ALA A 224 4.34 5.43 -11.02
CA ALA A 224 4.28 5.66 -12.46
C ALA A 224 4.05 7.14 -12.78
N VAL A 225 4.99 7.74 -13.50
CA VAL A 225 4.87 9.08 -14.09
C VAL A 225 5.07 9.02 -15.61
N ALA A 226 4.53 10.01 -16.33
CA ALA A 226 4.72 10.09 -17.78
C ALA A 226 6.12 10.61 -18.17
N ASP A 227 6.64 11.57 -17.38
CA ASP A 227 7.97 12.17 -17.53
C ASP A 227 8.41 12.70 -16.16
N VAL A 228 9.55 12.24 -15.65
CA VAL A 228 10.04 12.64 -14.33
C VAL A 228 10.44 14.12 -14.31
N LYS A 229 10.91 14.67 -15.44
CA LYS A 229 11.30 16.08 -15.50
C LYS A 229 10.10 17.01 -15.38
N SER A 230 8.99 16.64 -16.04
CA SER A 230 7.72 17.37 -15.91
C SER A 230 7.11 17.21 -14.51
N ALA A 231 7.25 16.04 -13.87
CA ALA A 231 6.73 15.78 -12.54
C ALA A 231 7.22 16.78 -11.47
N THR A 232 8.48 17.23 -11.56
CA THR A 232 9.05 18.22 -10.63
C THR A 232 8.73 19.66 -11.00
N SER A 233 8.52 19.94 -12.29
CA SER A 233 8.28 21.29 -12.81
C SER A 233 6.93 21.88 -12.37
N GLY A 234 5.97 21.02 -11.98
CA GLY A 234 4.65 21.42 -11.49
C GLY A 234 4.59 21.78 -10.00
N LEU A 235 5.71 21.69 -9.27
CA LEU A 235 5.78 22.02 -7.84
C LEU A 235 6.09 23.50 -7.62
N GLU A 236 5.54 24.07 -6.55
CA GLU A 236 5.84 25.45 -6.12
C GLU A 236 7.32 25.64 -5.77
N ASP A 237 7.94 24.59 -5.22
CA ASP A 237 9.38 24.49 -4.98
C ASP A 237 9.89 23.13 -5.46
N PRO A 238 10.40 23.03 -6.71
CA PRO A 238 10.89 21.77 -7.26
C PRO A 238 12.05 21.15 -6.47
N GLY A 239 12.81 21.97 -5.72
CA GLY A 239 13.89 21.50 -4.86
C GLY A 239 13.39 20.75 -3.63
N VAL A 240 12.11 20.92 -3.27
CA VAL A 240 11.52 20.32 -2.06
C VAL A 240 11.59 18.80 -2.08
N LEU A 241 11.49 18.15 -3.25
CA LEU A 241 11.53 16.69 -3.34
C LEU A 241 12.90 16.09 -3.12
N GLY A 242 13.97 16.89 -3.28
CA GLY A 242 15.35 16.39 -3.26
C GLY A 242 15.56 15.18 -4.17
N LEU A 243 15.02 15.18 -5.39
CA LEU A 243 15.11 14.03 -6.29
C LEU A 243 16.56 13.70 -6.66
N SER A 244 16.89 12.41 -6.63
CA SER A 244 18.18 11.89 -7.10
C SER A 244 17.99 10.73 -8.08
N GLU A 245 18.83 10.68 -9.12
CA GLU A 245 18.85 9.55 -10.05
C GLU A 245 19.41 8.32 -9.33
N ALA A 246 18.67 7.21 -9.39
CA ALA A 246 19.02 5.94 -8.73
C ALA A 246 19.46 4.85 -9.71
N GLY A 247 19.63 5.20 -11.00
CA GLY A 247 19.93 4.26 -12.08
C GLY A 247 18.67 3.65 -12.70
N ASP A 248 18.84 3.00 -13.86
CA ASP A 248 17.78 2.30 -14.60
C ASP A 248 16.51 3.13 -14.87
N GLY A 249 16.65 4.45 -15.02
CA GLY A 249 15.53 5.36 -15.24
C GLY A 249 14.68 5.65 -14.00
N LEU A 250 15.16 5.26 -12.80
CA LEU A 250 14.49 5.52 -11.53
C LEU A 250 15.00 6.79 -10.87
N TRP A 251 14.08 7.51 -10.24
CA TRP A 251 14.37 8.72 -9.49
C TRP A 251 13.83 8.62 -8.08
N GLN A 252 14.70 8.70 -7.08
CA GLN A 252 14.31 8.58 -5.69
C GLN A 252 13.83 9.93 -5.15
N ILE A 253 12.68 9.94 -4.48
CA ILE A 253 12.29 11.06 -3.62
C ILE A 253 13.16 11.04 -2.36
N SER A 254 13.72 12.19 -1.98
CA SER A 254 14.59 12.34 -0.81
C SER A 254 14.03 11.59 0.41
N PRO A 255 14.84 10.71 1.06
CA PRO A 255 14.42 10.02 2.28
C PRO A 255 13.98 10.97 3.40
N GLU A 256 14.51 12.19 3.44
CA GLU A 256 14.08 13.23 4.37
C GLU A 256 12.62 13.61 4.15
N MET A 257 12.17 13.65 2.89
CA MET A 257 10.81 14.04 2.52
C MET A 257 9.78 12.94 2.76
N THR A 258 10.19 11.68 2.65
CA THR A 258 9.33 10.49 2.86
C THR A 258 9.50 9.86 4.24
N TRP A 259 10.30 10.50 5.11
CA TRP A 259 10.70 9.99 6.42
C TRP A 259 11.25 8.56 6.38
N GLY A 260 12.11 8.31 5.40
CA GLY A 260 12.84 7.05 5.22
C GLY A 260 12.09 5.99 4.42
N VAL A 261 10.84 6.24 4.01
CA VAL A 261 10.11 5.32 3.13
C VAL A 261 10.69 5.40 1.71
N PRO A 262 11.21 4.30 1.13
CA PRO A 262 11.82 4.36 -0.21
C PRO A 262 10.75 4.47 -1.30
N ILE A 263 10.59 5.69 -1.84
CA ILE A 263 9.63 6.00 -2.92
C ILE A 263 10.42 6.49 -4.14
N PHE A 264 10.16 5.87 -5.27
CA PHE A 264 10.80 6.16 -6.54
C PHE A 264 9.77 6.54 -7.59
N LEU A 265 10.15 7.44 -8.49
CA LEU A 265 9.42 7.73 -9.72
C LEU A 265 10.02 6.90 -10.85
N GLU A 266 9.15 6.34 -11.68
CA GLU A 266 9.50 5.52 -12.84
C GLU A 266 8.69 6.02 -14.03
N GLU A 267 9.39 6.32 -15.13
CA GLU A 267 8.73 6.69 -16.38
C GLU A 267 8.07 5.46 -16.99
N THR A 268 6.75 5.48 -17.11
CA THR A 268 5.98 4.40 -17.72
C THR A 268 5.26 4.90 -18.96
N ARG A 269 5.34 4.14 -20.05
CA ARG A 269 4.51 4.37 -21.25
C ARG A 269 3.13 3.74 -21.01
N ARG A 270 2.24 4.45 -20.32
CA ARG A 270 0.82 4.08 -20.25
C ARG A 270 0.03 4.77 -21.36
#